data_AF-Q02234-F1
#
_entry.id   AF-Q02234-F1
#
_cell.length_a   1.000
_cell.length_b   1.000
_cell.length_c   1.000
_cell.angle_alpha   90.00
_cell.angle_beta   90.00
_cell.angle_gamma   90.00
#
_symmetry.space_group_name_H-M   'P 1'
#
loop_
_entity.id
_entity.type
_entity.pdbx_description
1 polymer ?
#
loop_
_entity_poly.entity_id
_entity_poly.type
_entity_poly.pdbx_seq_one_letter_code
_entity_poly.pdbx_strand_id
1 'polypeptide(L)'
;MTGKQHQKHEQKARQAQVKAQINRDKARSKLLRQREKLARRRARNRRQSEVRRGNQSKAQHDTQSETQRGTQSKSQRDNETGGTKNPTAHSTLPPQKTNAENAVRNSHSTVPELPKYSSVPARERLYGLRLHRETTASEDKSVTVAVTRAPKAERQRGGADE
;
A
#
# COMPACT_ATOMS: atom_id res chain seq x y z
N MET A 1 -44.80 -5.58 -46.83
CA MET A 1 -43.33 -5.60 -46.60
C MET A 1 -42.73 -6.65 -47.53
N THR A 2 -41.90 -6.26 -48.49
CA THR A 2 -41.44 -7.16 -49.56
C THR A 2 -40.25 -8.01 -49.07
N GLY A 3 -40.18 -9.29 -49.44
CA GLY A 3 -39.11 -10.22 -48.98
C GLY A 3 -37.68 -9.71 -49.22
N LYS A 4 -37.49 -8.85 -50.22
CA LYS A 4 -36.22 -8.14 -50.47
C LYS A 4 -35.77 -7.25 -49.30
N GLN A 5 -36.71 -6.63 -48.59
CA GLN A 5 -36.41 -5.83 -47.39
C GLN A 5 -35.88 -6.73 -46.27
N HIS A 6 -36.52 -7.88 -46.03
CA HIS A 6 -36.09 -8.83 -44.99
C HIS A 6 -34.66 -9.32 -45.24
N GLN A 7 -34.31 -9.69 -46.47
CA GLN A 7 -32.95 -10.10 -46.81
C GLN A 7 -31.91 -8.99 -46.55
N LYS A 8 -32.24 -7.75 -46.91
CA LYS A 8 -31.37 -6.59 -46.63
C LYS A 8 -31.18 -6.36 -45.13
N HIS A 9 -32.23 -6.50 -44.33
CA HIS A 9 -32.15 -6.37 -42.87
C HIS A 9 -31.29 -7.48 -42.26
N GLU A 10 -31.43 -8.71 -42.74
CA GLU A 10 -30.63 -9.84 -42.28
C GLU A 10 -29.13 -9.65 -42.59
N GLN A 11 -28.79 -9.21 -43.81
CA GLN A 11 -27.40 -8.91 -44.17
C GLN A 11 -26.82 -7.77 -43.31
N LYS A 12 -27.59 -6.70 -43.07
CA LYS A 12 -27.18 -5.62 -42.18
C LYS A 12 -26.97 -6.10 -40.74
N ALA A 13 -27.83 -6.98 -40.24
CA ALA A 13 -27.70 -7.57 -38.91
C ALA A 13 -26.42 -8.41 -38.79
N ARG A 14 -26.12 -9.26 -39.79
CA ARG A 14 -24.87 -10.04 -39.84
C ARG A 14 -23.63 -9.14 -39.86
N GLN A 15 -23.64 -8.09 -40.69
CA GLN A 15 -22.53 -7.12 -40.73
C GLN A 15 -22.35 -6.38 -39.40
N ALA A 16 -23.46 -6.01 -38.74
CA ALA A 16 -23.41 -5.36 -37.43
C ALA A 16 -22.81 -6.29 -36.36
N GLN A 17 -23.16 -7.58 -36.38
CA GLN A 17 -22.59 -8.58 -35.47
C GLN A 17 -21.07 -8.73 -35.68
N VAL A 18 -20.62 -8.87 -36.93
CA VAL A 18 -19.18 -8.97 -37.24
C VAL A 18 -18.43 -7.71 -36.78
N LYS A 19 -18.99 -6.51 -37.04
CA LYS A 19 -18.38 -5.25 -36.57
C LYS A 19 -18.32 -5.18 -35.04
N ALA A 20 -19.37 -5.61 -34.35
CA ALA A 20 -19.40 -5.65 -32.88
C ALA A 20 -18.35 -6.61 -32.32
N GLN A 21 -18.17 -7.79 -32.94
CA GLN A 21 -17.14 -8.75 -32.56
C GLN A 21 -15.72 -8.18 -32.72
N ILE A 22 -15.43 -7.57 -33.88
CA ILE A 22 -14.14 -6.92 -34.13
C ILE A 22 -13.88 -5.79 -33.12
N ASN A 23 -14.90 -5.00 -32.78
CA ASN A 23 -14.78 -3.94 -31.77
C ASN A 23 -14.45 -4.52 -30.39
N ARG A 24 -15.17 -5.58 -29.98
CA ARG A 24 -14.93 -6.31 -28.73
C ARG A 24 -13.50 -6.83 -28.64
N ASP A 25 -12.98 -7.43 -29.71
CA ASP A 25 -11.62 -7.97 -29.74
C ASP A 25 -10.55 -6.87 -29.70
N LYS A 26 -10.79 -5.73 -30.38
CA LYS A 26 -9.96 -4.53 -30.27
C LYS A 26 -9.95 -3.97 -28.85
N ALA A 27 -11.09 -3.91 -28.17
CA ALA A 27 -11.17 -3.47 -26.79
C ALA A 27 -10.42 -4.42 -25.84
N ARG A 28 -10.59 -5.74 -26.02
CA ARG A 28 -9.92 -6.77 -25.23
C ARG A 28 -8.38 -6.70 -25.39
N SER A 29 -7.89 -6.58 -26.61
CA SER A 29 -6.46 -6.46 -26.88
C SER A 29 -5.86 -5.19 -26.26
N LYS A 30 -6.55 -4.04 -26.33
CA LYS A 30 -6.14 -2.81 -25.63
C LYS A 30 -6.04 -3.00 -24.10
N LEU A 31 -7.04 -3.64 -23.49
CA LEU A 31 -7.04 -3.91 -22.05
C LEU A 31 -5.88 -4.85 -21.64
N LEU A 32 -5.61 -5.88 -22.43
CA LEU A 32 -4.48 -6.79 -22.18
C LEU A 32 -3.14 -6.05 -22.26
N ARG A 33 -2.92 -5.21 -23.27
CA ARG A 33 -1.71 -4.37 -23.39
C ARG A 33 -1.53 -3.44 -22.19
N GLN A 34 -2.60 -2.83 -21.70
CA GLN A 34 -2.55 -1.97 -20.50
C GLN A 34 -2.17 -2.77 -19.25
N ARG A 35 -2.76 -3.95 -19.05
CA ARG A 35 -2.44 -4.84 -17.92
C ARG A 35 -0.98 -5.27 -17.96
N GLU A 36 -0.48 -5.64 -19.14
CA GLU A 36 0.92 -6.00 -19.33
C GLU A 36 1.87 -4.83 -19.00
N LYS A 37 1.58 -3.62 -19.50
CA LYS A 37 2.35 -2.42 -19.17
C LYS A 37 2.36 -2.13 -17.67
N LEU A 38 1.21 -2.29 -17.00
CA LEU A 38 1.10 -2.11 -15.55
C LEU A 38 1.89 -3.18 -14.79
N ALA A 39 1.84 -4.45 -15.22
CA ALA A 39 2.60 -5.54 -14.63
C ALA A 39 4.12 -5.30 -14.75
N ARG A 40 4.59 -4.89 -15.94
CA ARG A 40 6.00 -4.50 -16.16
C ARG A 40 6.42 -3.35 -15.24
N ARG A 41 5.57 -2.32 -15.07
CA ARG A 41 5.83 -1.21 -14.14
C ARG A 41 5.90 -1.68 -12.69
N ARG A 42 4.95 -2.52 -12.26
CA ARG A 42 4.94 -3.08 -10.90
C ARG A 42 6.19 -3.93 -10.62
N ALA A 43 6.61 -4.76 -11.58
CA ALA A 43 7.85 -5.54 -11.47
C ALA A 43 9.09 -4.64 -11.35
N ARG A 44 9.16 -3.56 -12.15
CA ARG A 44 10.24 -2.57 -12.06
C ARG A 44 10.25 -1.88 -10.68
N ASN A 45 9.10 -1.42 -10.22
CA ASN A 45 8.99 -0.76 -8.91
C ASN A 45 9.40 -1.71 -7.77
N ARG A 46 9.02 -2.99 -7.86
CA ARG A 46 9.43 -4.02 -6.89
C ARG A 46 10.95 -4.17 -6.85
N ARG A 47 11.60 -4.35 -8.01
CA ARG A 47 13.07 -4.40 -8.10
C ARG A 47 13.73 -3.15 -7.53
N GLN A 48 13.22 -1.97 -7.86
CA GLN A 48 13.74 -0.70 -7.32
C GLN A 48 13.60 -0.62 -5.80
N SER A 49 12.47 -1.08 -5.24
CA SER A 49 12.28 -1.12 -3.79
C SER A 49 13.18 -2.13 -3.09
N GLU A 50 13.45 -3.28 -3.71
CA GLU A 50 14.38 -4.30 -3.18
C GLU A 50 15.81 -3.77 -3.12
N VAL A 51 16.27 -3.10 -4.19
CA VAL A 51 17.60 -2.46 -4.22
C VAL A 51 17.73 -1.37 -3.15
N ARG A 52 16.70 -0.51 -3.01
CA ARG A 52 16.70 0.53 -1.96
C ARG A 52 16.74 -0.07 -0.56
N ARG A 53 15.96 -1.12 -0.31
CA ARG A 53 15.95 -1.83 0.97
C ARG A 53 17.31 -2.47 1.28
N GLY A 54 17.95 -3.09 0.30
CA GLY A 54 19.30 -3.67 0.45
C GLY A 54 20.37 -2.63 0.78
N ASN A 55 20.32 -1.46 0.12
CA ASN A 55 21.24 -0.36 0.41
C ASN A 55 20.97 0.29 1.78
N GLN A 56 19.70 0.42 2.18
CA GLN A 56 19.33 0.92 3.51
C GLN A 56 19.74 -0.04 4.62
N SER A 57 19.57 -1.36 4.44
CA SER A 57 20.04 -2.34 5.42
C SER A 57 21.56 -2.35 5.55
N LYS A 58 22.30 -2.13 4.46
CA LYS A 58 23.76 -2.01 4.51
C LYS A 58 24.20 -0.77 5.29
N ALA A 59 23.61 0.39 4.99
CA ALA A 59 23.91 1.64 5.70
C ALA A 59 23.52 1.59 7.18
N GLN A 60 22.40 0.95 7.54
CA GLN A 60 21.97 0.81 8.94
C GLN A 60 22.89 -0.12 9.73
N HIS A 61 23.35 -1.22 9.12
CA HIS A 61 24.28 -2.14 9.76
C HIS A 61 25.62 -1.46 10.10
N ASP A 62 26.11 -0.59 9.21
CA ASP A 62 27.36 0.16 9.42
C ASP A 62 27.21 1.24 10.53
N THR A 63 26.01 1.80 10.74
CA THR A 63 25.78 2.79 11.83
C THR A 63 25.55 2.18 13.22
N GLN A 64 25.14 0.91 13.30
CA GLN A 64 24.86 0.26 14.60
C GLN A 64 26.11 -0.29 15.28
N SER A 65 27.19 -0.55 14.54
CA SER A 65 28.49 -0.93 15.13
C SER A 65 29.17 0.24 15.86
N GLU A 66 28.81 1.49 15.59
CA GLU A 66 29.39 2.67 16.25
C GLU A 66 28.58 3.17 17.46
N THR A 67 27.28 2.84 17.55
CA THR A 67 26.39 3.42 18.57
C THR A 67 26.40 2.69 19.92
N GLN A 68 27.01 1.50 20.05
CA GLN A 68 27.15 0.81 21.35
C GLN A 68 28.39 1.22 22.17
N ARG A 69 29.23 2.15 21.69
CA ARG A 69 30.41 2.64 22.43
C ARG A 69 30.26 4.03 23.05
N GLY A 70 29.09 4.68 22.92
CA GLY A 70 28.94 6.12 23.17
C GLY A 70 28.01 6.58 24.31
N THR A 71 27.30 5.70 25.02
CA THR A 71 26.25 6.12 25.97
C THR A 71 26.75 6.52 27.38
N GLN A 72 28.01 6.94 27.53
CA GLN A 72 28.56 7.43 28.82
C GLN A 72 29.15 8.86 28.80
N SER A 73 29.16 9.56 27.67
CA SER A 73 29.66 10.94 27.61
C SER A 73 28.48 11.92 27.51
N LYS A 74 27.87 12.23 28.65
CA LYS A 74 28.19 13.45 29.42
C LYS A 74 27.77 14.71 28.66
N SER A 75 26.56 15.13 28.99
CA SER A 75 26.09 16.52 29.02
C SER A 75 27.23 17.45 29.45
N GLN A 76 27.82 18.18 28.50
CA GLN A 76 28.66 19.37 28.68
C GLN A 76 29.36 19.64 27.35
N ARG A 77 28.79 20.53 26.54
CA ARG A 77 29.50 21.46 25.66
C ARG A 77 28.48 22.35 24.96
N ASP A 78 28.01 23.33 25.72
CA ASP A 78 27.70 24.62 25.12
C ASP A 78 28.97 25.18 24.47
N ASN A 79 28.75 25.92 23.40
CA ASN A 79 29.62 26.95 22.84
C ASN A 79 30.82 26.55 21.96
N GLU A 80 30.81 27.21 20.80
CA GLU A 80 31.96 27.68 20.02
C GLU A 80 32.50 26.80 18.88
N THR A 81 32.03 27.17 17.67
CA THR A 81 32.85 27.40 16.47
C THR A 81 33.18 26.18 15.59
N GLY A 82 32.44 26.01 14.48
CA GLY A 82 32.84 25.07 13.42
C GLY A 82 31.72 24.67 12.48
N GLY A 83 31.48 25.47 11.44
CA GLY A 83 30.31 25.38 10.57
C GLY A 83 30.10 24.05 9.83
N THR A 84 28.98 23.39 10.11
CA THR A 84 28.31 22.47 9.17
C THR A 84 27.05 23.18 8.68
N LYS A 85 27.24 24.08 7.71
CA LYS A 85 26.11 24.76 7.04
C LYS A 85 25.24 23.69 6.38
N ASN A 86 24.00 23.59 6.85
CA ASN A 86 22.95 22.76 6.24
C ASN A 86 22.94 23.08 4.73
N PRO A 87 23.13 22.11 3.80
CA PRO A 87 23.22 22.40 2.36
C PRO A 87 21.93 23.03 1.80
N THR A 88 20.83 22.93 2.54
CA THR A 88 19.55 23.58 2.23
C THR A 88 19.45 25.03 2.71
N ALA A 89 20.46 25.59 3.38
CA ALA A 89 20.44 26.99 3.85
C ALA A 89 20.37 28.02 2.70
N HIS A 90 20.76 27.63 1.48
CA HIS A 90 20.63 28.45 0.26
C HIS A 90 19.50 27.98 -0.67
N SER A 91 18.63 27.07 -0.21
CA SER A 91 17.48 26.64 -0.98
C SER A 91 16.39 27.70 -0.96
N THR A 92 16.02 28.21 -2.13
CA THR A 92 14.81 29.05 -2.32
C THR A 92 13.52 28.24 -2.28
N LEU A 93 13.59 26.91 -2.16
CA LEU A 93 12.40 26.09 -1.95
C LEU A 93 11.89 26.30 -0.51
N PRO A 94 10.56 26.49 -0.34
CA PRO A 94 9.98 26.58 0.98
C PRO A 94 10.28 25.30 1.78
N PRO A 95 10.43 25.38 3.12
CA PRO A 95 10.62 24.21 3.94
C PRO A 95 9.47 23.22 3.69
N GLN A 96 9.83 22.01 3.29
CA GLN A 96 8.84 20.95 3.08
C GLN A 96 8.24 20.57 4.42
N LYS A 97 6.92 20.68 4.55
CA LYS A 97 6.19 20.19 5.73
C LYS A 97 6.51 18.71 5.95
N THR A 98 6.75 18.33 7.19
CA THR A 98 7.01 16.93 7.54
C THR A 98 5.80 16.05 7.18
N ASN A 99 6.02 14.76 6.92
CA ASN A 99 4.90 13.84 6.67
C ASN A 99 3.91 13.81 7.85
N ALA A 100 4.41 14.02 9.08
CA ALA A 100 3.60 14.14 10.28
C ALA A 100 2.68 15.37 10.22
N GLU A 101 3.20 16.55 9.87
CA GLU A 101 2.38 17.76 9.69
C GLU A 101 1.34 17.61 8.57
N ASN A 102 1.72 16.98 7.45
CA ASN A 102 0.77 16.71 6.36
C ASN A 102 -0.31 15.71 6.78
N ALA A 103 0.05 14.69 7.57
CA ALA A 103 -0.91 13.76 8.13
C ALA A 103 -1.87 14.48 9.08
N VAL A 104 -1.38 15.27 10.04
CA VAL A 104 -2.21 16.06 10.97
C VAL A 104 -3.18 16.96 10.21
N ARG A 105 -2.70 17.71 9.21
CA ARG A 105 -3.57 18.59 8.40
C ARG A 105 -4.65 17.81 7.62
N ASN A 106 -4.32 16.62 7.14
CA ASN A 106 -5.24 15.78 6.37
C ASN A 106 -5.97 14.74 7.25
N SER A 107 -5.82 14.78 8.58
CA SER A 107 -6.42 13.81 9.51
C SER A 107 -7.93 14.02 9.68
N HIS A 108 -8.47 15.13 9.18
CA HIS A 108 -9.90 15.39 9.23
C HIS A 108 -10.60 14.54 8.17
N SER A 109 -11.30 13.50 8.62
CA SER A 109 -12.25 12.76 7.80
C SER A 109 -13.39 13.69 7.39
N THR A 110 -13.55 13.95 6.09
CA THR A 110 -14.75 14.61 5.55
C THR A 110 -15.91 13.63 5.35
N VAL A 111 -15.73 12.36 5.74
CA VAL A 111 -16.75 11.33 5.59
C VAL A 111 -17.68 11.42 6.80
N PRO A 112 -18.98 11.73 6.60
CA PRO A 112 -19.93 11.69 7.69
C PRO A 112 -19.98 10.27 8.27
N GLU A 113 -19.96 10.14 9.59
CA GLU A 113 -20.04 8.84 10.27
C GLU A 113 -21.28 8.04 9.81
N LEU A 114 -22.39 8.77 9.60
CA LEU A 114 -23.66 8.26 9.10
C LEU A 114 -24.04 8.97 7.79
N PRO A 115 -24.10 8.26 6.64
CA PRO A 115 -24.56 8.81 5.38
C PRO A 115 -26.06 9.05 5.45
N LYS A 116 -26.52 10.15 4.85
CA LYS A 116 -27.89 10.69 4.97
C LYS A 116 -29.03 9.69 4.70
N TYR A 117 -28.78 8.64 3.92
CA TYR A 117 -29.81 7.67 3.48
C TYR A 117 -29.49 6.21 3.82
N SER A 118 -28.61 5.96 4.79
CA SER A 118 -28.34 4.58 5.24
C SER A 118 -28.46 4.44 6.75
N SER A 119 -29.34 3.55 7.18
CA SER A 119 -29.44 3.05 8.55
C SER A 119 -28.48 1.89 8.84
N VAL A 120 -27.75 1.42 7.83
CA VAL A 120 -26.88 0.25 7.96
C VAL A 120 -25.63 0.61 8.77
N PRO A 121 -25.20 -0.19 9.76
CA PRO A 121 -23.97 0.03 10.50
C PRO A 121 -22.75 0.13 9.57
N ALA A 122 -21.78 0.98 9.92
CA ALA A 122 -20.60 1.22 9.07
C ALA A 122 -19.84 -0.07 8.73
N ARG A 123 -19.76 -1.02 9.68
CA ARG A 123 -19.12 -2.32 9.49
C ARG A 123 -19.77 -3.11 8.36
N GLU A 124 -21.10 -3.21 8.36
CA GLU A 124 -21.87 -3.90 7.32
C GLU A 124 -21.76 -3.21 5.95
N ARG A 125 -21.68 -1.87 5.93
CA ARG A 125 -21.47 -1.08 4.70
C ARG A 125 -20.07 -1.28 4.10
N LEU A 126 -19.03 -1.25 4.93
CA LEU A 126 -17.62 -1.31 4.49
C LEU A 126 -17.22 -2.71 4.02
N TYR A 127 -17.62 -3.74 4.77
CA TYR A 127 -17.23 -5.12 4.51
C TYR A 127 -18.26 -5.88 3.64
N GLY A 128 -19.48 -5.36 3.55
CA GLY A 128 -20.61 -6.07 2.98
C GLY A 128 -21.15 -7.13 3.95
N LEU A 129 -22.44 -7.46 3.82
CA LEU A 129 -23.14 -8.39 4.72
C LEU A 129 -22.48 -9.77 4.80
N ARG A 130 -21.89 -10.25 3.71
CA ARG A 130 -21.23 -11.58 3.67
C ARG A 130 -19.97 -11.60 4.53
N LEU A 131 -19.08 -10.63 4.37
CA LEU A 131 -17.85 -10.56 5.14
C LEU A 131 -18.14 -10.21 6.60
N HIS A 132 -19.16 -9.39 6.88
CA HIS A 132 -19.61 -9.13 8.24
C HIS A 132 -19.94 -10.44 8.97
N ARG A 133 -20.76 -11.30 8.35
CA ARG A 133 -21.12 -12.62 8.89
C ARG A 133 -19.90 -13.52 9.10
N GLU A 134 -18.93 -13.50 8.18
CA GLU A 134 -17.69 -14.27 8.33
C GLU A 134 -16.86 -13.77 9.53
N THR A 135 -16.72 -12.45 9.69
CA THR A 135 -15.96 -11.86 10.80
C THR A 135 -16.63 -12.05 12.16
N THR A 136 -17.95 -11.87 12.26
CA THR A 136 -18.68 -12.09 13.52
C THR A 136 -18.68 -13.57 13.91
N ALA A 137 -18.86 -14.48 12.94
CA ALA A 137 -18.77 -15.91 13.20
C ALA A 137 -17.35 -16.37 13.61
N SER A 138 -16.32 -15.62 13.22
CA SER A 138 -14.94 -15.88 13.63
C SER A 138 -14.60 -15.29 14.99
N GLU A 139 -15.17 -14.13 15.36
CA GLU A 139 -14.98 -13.49 16.66
C GLU A 139 -15.53 -14.39 17.78
N ASP A 140 -16.72 -14.97 17.60
CA ASP A 140 -17.33 -15.90 18.56
C ASP A 140 -16.53 -17.20 18.74
N LYS A 141 -15.74 -17.60 17.74
CA LYS A 141 -14.86 -18.79 17.80
C LYS A 141 -13.43 -18.47 18.28
N SER A 142 -13.03 -17.20 18.25
CA SER A 142 -11.68 -16.78 18.64
C SER A 142 -11.48 -16.65 20.14
N VAL A 143 -12.57 -16.52 20.91
CA VAL A 143 -12.51 -16.41 22.39
C VAL A 143 -12.16 -17.75 23.05
N THR A 144 -12.41 -18.89 22.42
CA THR A 144 -12.12 -20.24 22.97
C THR A 144 -10.81 -20.86 22.51
N VAL A 145 -10.10 -20.28 21.54
CA VAL A 145 -8.87 -20.88 20.96
C VAL A 145 -7.59 -20.10 21.33
N ALA A 146 -7.71 -18.96 22.01
CA ALA A 146 -6.56 -18.12 22.36
C ALA A 146 -5.78 -18.54 23.64
N VAL A 147 -6.09 -19.69 24.26
CA VAL A 147 -5.45 -20.15 25.52
C VAL A 147 -4.23 -21.08 25.32
N THR A 148 -3.90 -21.50 24.10
CA THR A 148 -2.78 -22.44 23.88
C THR A 148 -1.90 -22.10 22.68
N ARG A 149 -1.26 -20.93 22.69
CA ARG A 149 -0.09 -20.71 21.83
C ARG A 149 0.93 -19.77 22.46
N ALA A 150 1.61 -20.30 23.48
CA ALA A 150 2.80 -19.68 24.06
C ALA A 150 3.89 -19.49 22.98
N PRO A 151 4.57 -18.32 22.93
CA PRO A 151 5.75 -18.17 22.09
C PRO A 151 6.88 -19.01 22.67
N LYS A 152 7.39 -19.98 21.88
CA LYS A 152 8.67 -20.64 22.15
C LYS A 152 9.78 -19.57 22.14
N ALA A 153 10.06 -19.01 23.30
CA ALA A 153 11.26 -18.24 23.58
C ALA A 153 12.37 -19.21 23.97
N GLU A 154 13.00 -19.85 22.99
CA GLU A 154 14.17 -20.70 23.22
C GLU A 154 15.43 -19.81 23.26
N ARG A 155 15.68 -19.26 24.45
CA ARG A 155 16.96 -18.70 24.85
C ARG A 155 17.91 -19.87 25.14
N GLN A 156 18.94 -20.05 24.33
CA GLN A 156 20.18 -20.68 24.79
C GLN A 156 21.27 -19.60 24.88
N ARG A 157 21.35 -19.02 26.09
CA ARG A 157 22.58 -18.44 26.64
C ARG A 157 23.05 -19.43 27.72
N GLY A 158 24.25 -19.96 27.55
CA GLY A 158 25.07 -20.64 28.55
C GLY A 158 26.45 -20.70 27.90
N GLY A 159 27.38 -19.84 28.28
CA GLY A 159 28.27 -19.97 29.44
C GLY A 159 29.66 -20.21 28.82
N ALA A 160 30.61 -19.27 28.82
CA ALA A 160 31.37 -18.78 29.99
C ALA A 160 31.76 -19.98 30.88
N ASP A 161 32.97 -20.49 30.73
CA ASP A 161 34.09 -20.16 31.62
C ASP A 161 35.39 -20.86 31.16
N GLU A 162 36.49 -20.12 31.37
CA GLU A 162 37.93 -20.48 31.41
C GLU A 162 38.64 -21.10 30.18
#